data_AF-A0A8S9ZYP6-F1
#
_entry.id   AF-A0A8S9ZYP6-F1
#
_cell.length_a   1.000
_cell.length_b   1.000
_cell.length_c   1.000
_cell.angle_alpha   90.00
_cell.angle_beta   90.00
_cell.angle_gamma   90.00
#
_symmetry.space_group_name_H-M   'P 1'
#
loop_
_entity.id
_entity.type
_entity.pdbx_description
1 polymer ?
#
loop_
_entity_poly.entity_id
_entity_poly.type
_entity_poly.pdbx_seq_one_letter_code
_entity_poly.pdbx_strand_id
1 'polypeptide(L)'
;MPTDAWQSALATLFCMTAICAVFMGGEWRTVLLAGISIGSIILGTLGILAWMDVTMDPIMMAALVISIGFSIDIPAHVSYHFYSSGFELKNSNNNLLKQRLTITLLSVSIPALQAAISTSLCVLALLLVPLYMAQVFVKIMFTCIILCIIHSLIIIPALIVLTDEILIKLNLFYQKNKTKLIKN
;
A
#
# COMPACT_ATOMS: atom_id res chain seq x y z
N MET A 1 24.81 9.85 -1.64
CA MET A 1 23.70 10.41 -2.43
C MET A 1 22.71 9.31 -2.82
N PRO A 2 22.94 8.38 -3.77
CA PRO A 2 21.99 7.27 -4.02
C PRO A 2 21.86 6.32 -2.83
N THR A 3 22.93 6.17 -2.04
CA THR A 3 22.95 5.42 -0.77
C THR A 3 21.90 5.92 0.22
N ASP A 4 21.65 7.22 0.23
CA ASP A 4 20.82 7.85 1.26
C ASP A 4 19.34 7.70 0.87
N ALA A 5 19.04 7.60 -0.44
CA ALA A 5 17.70 7.38 -0.96
C ALA A 5 17.16 5.98 -0.62
N TRP A 6 17.92 4.91 -0.91
CA TRP A 6 17.45 3.55 -0.60
C TRP A 6 17.45 3.27 0.91
N GLN A 7 18.40 3.84 1.67
CA GLN A 7 18.39 3.77 3.14
C GLN A 7 17.17 4.48 3.73
N SER A 8 16.85 5.69 3.25
CA SER A 8 15.64 6.41 3.67
C SER A 8 14.38 5.64 3.31
N ALA A 9 14.32 5.05 2.11
CA ALA A 9 13.18 4.25 1.69
C ALA A 9 12.98 2.99 2.57
N LEU A 10 14.06 2.29 2.94
CA LEU A 10 13.99 1.17 3.87
C LEU A 10 13.62 1.59 5.28
N ALA A 11 14.16 2.70 5.77
CA ALA A 11 13.81 3.26 7.06
C ALA A 11 12.31 3.61 7.11
N THR A 12 11.78 4.23 6.06
CA THR A 12 10.35 4.53 5.93
C THR A 12 9.51 3.26 5.90
N LEU A 13 9.92 2.22 5.15
CA LEU A 13 9.22 0.94 5.11
C LEU A 13 9.17 0.27 6.48
N PHE A 14 10.30 0.23 7.19
CA PHE A 14 10.39 -0.35 8.52
C PHE A 14 9.53 0.43 9.52
N CYS A 15 9.67 1.75 9.52
CA CYS A 15 8.91 2.64 10.39
C CYS A 15 7.40 2.49 10.16
N MET A 16 6.95 2.51 8.91
CA MET A 16 5.53 2.37 8.61
C MET A 16 5.01 0.99 8.98
N THR A 17 5.77 -0.07 8.72
CA THR A 17 5.36 -1.42 9.10
C THR A 17 5.22 -1.54 10.62
N ALA A 18 6.13 -0.93 11.39
CA ALA A 18 6.06 -0.89 12.85
C ALA A 18 4.83 -0.09 13.34
N ILE A 19 4.56 1.08 12.74
CA ILE A 19 3.38 1.89 13.05
C ILE A 19 2.10 1.10 12.78
N CYS A 20 1.96 0.52 11.58
CA CYS A 20 0.81 -0.33 11.23
C CYS A 20 0.66 -1.51 12.19
N ALA A 21 1.75 -2.15 12.62
CA ALA A 21 1.71 -3.25 13.59
C ALA A 21 1.12 -2.82 14.94
N VAL A 22 1.51 -1.63 15.43
CA VAL A 22 1.01 -1.07 16.69
C VAL A 22 -0.47 -0.71 16.58
N PHE A 23 -0.87 0.01 15.52
CA PHE A 23 -2.26 0.48 15.37
C PHE A 23 -3.27 -0.63 15.03
N MET A 24 -2.83 -1.66 14.30
CA MET A 24 -3.70 -2.79 13.90
C MET A 24 -3.66 -3.95 14.91
N GLY A 25 -3.27 -3.69 16.16
CA GLY A 25 -3.36 -4.66 17.25
C GLY A 25 -2.57 -5.96 17.03
N GLY A 26 -1.53 -5.94 16.20
CA GLY A 26 -0.70 -7.11 15.92
C GLY A 26 -1.33 -8.17 15.01
N GLU A 27 -2.36 -7.86 14.20
CA GLU A 27 -2.78 -8.78 13.13
C GLU A 27 -1.71 -8.85 12.03
N TRP A 28 -0.72 -9.73 12.21
CA TRP A 28 0.46 -9.83 11.34
C TRP A 28 0.14 -10.02 9.86
N ARG A 29 -0.99 -10.66 9.53
CA ARG A 29 -1.42 -10.88 8.14
C ARG A 29 -1.65 -9.56 7.40
N THR A 30 -2.50 -8.70 7.95
CA THR A 30 -2.89 -7.44 7.30
C THR A 30 -1.73 -6.45 7.28
N VAL A 31 -0.92 -6.44 8.34
CA VAL A 31 0.31 -5.63 8.43
C VAL A 31 1.34 -6.04 7.37
N LEU A 32 1.59 -7.34 7.21
CA LEU A 32 2.54 -7.82 6.19
C LEU A 32 2.05 -7.51 4.77
N LEU A 33 0.74 -7.65 4.51
CA LEU A 33 0.17 -7.31 3.21
C LEU A 33 0.32 -5.82 2.89
N ALA A 34 0.09 -4.94 3.88
CA ALA A 34 0.34 -3.51 3.75
C ALA A 34 1.83 -3.21 3.53
N GLY A 35 2.73 -3.86 4.27
CA GLY A 35 4.17 -3.69 4.10
C GLY A 35 4.66 -4.12 2.71
N ILE A 36 4.16 -5.25 2.19
CA ILE A 36 4.48 -5.73 0.84
C ILE A 36 3.98 -4.75 -0.23
N SER A 37 2.78 -4.20 -0.07
CA SER A 37 2.25 -3.22 -1.03
C SER A 37 3.04 -1.92 -1.00
N ILE A 38 3.40 -1.42 0.18
CA ILE A 38 4.26 -0.23 0.36
C ILE A 38 5.64 -0.46 -0.25
N GLY A 39 6.27 -1.60 0.03
CA GLY A 39 7.57 -1.96 -0.56
C GLY A 39 7.51 -2.00 -2.08
N SER A 40 6.41 -2.54 -2.65
CA SER A 40 6.18 -2.55 -4.09
C SER A 40 6.01 -1.14 -4.68
N ILE A 41 5.33 -0.23 -3.99
CA ILE A 41 5.22 1.18 -4.42
C ILE A 41 6.60 1.84 -4.44
N ILE A 42 7.40 1.65 -3.39
CA ILE A 42 8.77 2.21 -3.30
C ILE A 42 9.64 1.67 -4.45
N LEU A 43 9.65 0.35 -4.67
CA LEU A 43 10.45 -0.26 -5.74
C LEU A 43 9.94 0.16 -7.12
N GLY A 44 8.62 0.23 -7.31
CA GLY A 44 8.01 0.64 -8.58
C GLY A 44 8.28 2.10 -8.92
N THR A 45 8.24 2.99 -7.93
CA THR A 45 8.55 4.41 -8.13
C THR A 45 10.03 4.61 -8.48
N LEU A 46 10.94 3.97 -7.75
CA LEU A 46 12.37 3.98 -8.09
C LEU A 46 12.65 3.39 -9.46
N GLY A 47 11.99 2.28 -9.81
CA GLY A 47 12.15 1.61 -11.10
C GLY A 47 11.67 2.46 -12.27
N ILE A 48 10.49 3.10 -12.15
CA ILE A 48 9.97 3.99 -13.19
C ILE A 48 10.86 5.23 -13.33
N LEU A 49 11.35 5.79 -12.22
CA LEU A 49 12.26 6.94 -12.26
C LEU A 49 13.61 6.62 -12.90
N ALA A 50 14.14 5.42 -12.63
CA ALA A 50 15.33 4.93 -13.33
C ALA A 50 15.07 4.78 -14.84
N TRP A 51 13.87 4.31 -15.23
CA TRP A 51 13.52 4.20 -16.65
C TRP A 51 13.30 5.56 -17.33
N MET A 52 12.86 6.57 -16.59
CA MET A 52 12.68 7.94 -17.07
C MET A 52 13.99 8.76 -17.12
N ASP A 53 15.13 8.13 -16.82
CA ASP A 53 16.47 8.72 -16.79
C ASP A 53 16.54 10.03 -15.99
N VAL A 54 15.88 10.03 -14.83
CA VAL A 54 15.82 11.19 -13.94
C VAL A 54 17.09 11.26 -13.10
N THR A 55 17.78 12.40 -13.14
CA THR A 55 18.96 12.65 -12.30
C THR A 55 18.55 12.83 -10.83
N MET A 56 19.26 12.14 -9.93
CA MET A 56 18.96 12.11 -8.50
C MET A 56 19.84 13.11 -7.73
N ASP A 57 19.50 14.39 -7.84
CA ASP A 57 20.08 15.46 -7.02
C ASP A 57 19.46 15.48 -5.60
N PRO A 58 20.10 16.08 -4.57
CA PRO A 58 19.54 16.20 -3.21
C PRO A 58 18.10 16.69 -3.14
N ILE A 59 17.77 17.67 -3.98
CA ILE A 59 16.44 18.27 -4.03
C ILE A 59 15.44 17.26 -4.60
N MET A 60 15.83 16.48 -5.61
CA MET A 60 15.00 15.44 -6.20
C MET A 60 14.84 14.23 -5.27
N MET A 61 15.85 13.91 -4.49
CA MET A 61 15.75 12.92 -3.41
C MET A 61 14.77 13.37 -2.32
N ALA A 62 14.82 14.64 -1.91
CA ALA A 62 13.86 15.17 -0.94
C ALA A 62 12.42 15.09 -1.50
N ALA A 63 12.23 15.48 -2.76
CA ALA A 63 10.96 15.32 -3.47
C ALA A 63 10.46 13.88 -3.47
N LEU A 64 11.33 12.93 -3.79
CA LEU A 64 11.04 11.50 -3.80
C LEU A 64 10.60 10.99 -2.42
N VAL A 65 11.29 11.40 -1.35
CA VAL A 65 10.92 11.01 0.02
C VAL A 65 9.55 11.57 0.41
N ILE A 66 9.26 12.82 0.04
CA ILE A 66 7.93 13.43 0.24
C ILE A 66 6.86 12.65 -0.51
N SER A 67 7.10 12.30 -1.79
CA SER A 67 6.16 11.52 -2.59
C SER A 67 5.91 10.12 -2.02
N ILE A 68 6.97 9.46 -1.52
CA ILE A 68 6.88 8.16 -0.87
C ILE A 68 6.04 8.27 0.41
N GLY A 69 6.26 9.29 1.24
CA GLY A 69 5.49 9.53 2.46
C GLY A 69 3.98 9.60 2.16
N PHE A 70 3.59 10.46 1.20
CA PHE A 70 2.20 10.57 0.77
C PHE A 70 1.62 9.26 0.21
N SER A 71 2.42 8.51 -0.53
CA SER A 71 1.96 7.28 -1.20
C SER A 71 1.80 6.09 -0.26
N ILE A 72 2.27 6.20 0.98
CA ILE A 72 2.14 5.17 2.01
C ILE A 72 0.86 5.34 2.84
N ASP A 73 0.27 6.54 2.82
CA ASP A 73 -0.93 6.87 3.60
C ASP A 73 -2.15 6.06 3.15
N ILE A 74 -2.43 6.02 1.83
CA ILE A 74 -3.61 5.32 1.29
C ILE A 74 -3.56 3.80 1.56
N PRO A 75 -2.44 3.08 1.31
CA PRO A 75 -2.31 1.68 1.68
C PRO A 75 -2.62 1.39 3.15
N ALA A 76 -2.13 2.25 4.05
CA ALA A 76 -2.34 2.10 5.48
C ALA A 76 -3.79 2.36 5.89
N HIS A 77 -4.42 3.41 5.36
CA HIS A 77 -5.84 3.70 5.60
C HIS A 77 -6.76 2.57 5.12
N VAL A 78 -6.52 2.03 3.91
CA VAL A 78 -7.29 0.89 3.39
C VAL A 78 -7.12 -0.33 4.29
N SER A 79 -5.88 -0.64 4.68
CA SER A 79 -5.57 -1.79 5.52
C SER A 79 -6.17 -1.65 6.93
N TYR A 80 -6.14 -0.46 7.50
CA TYR A 80 -6.73 -0.16 8.80
C TYR A 80 -8.26 -0.25 8.77
N HIS A 81 -8.94 0.30 7.76
CA HIS A 81 -10.39 0.15 7.63
C HIS A 81 -10.80 -1.32 7.39
N PHE A 82 -10.00 -2.09 6.66
CA PHE A 82 -10.20 -3.53 6.53
C PHE A 82 -10.08 -4.26 7.88
N TYR A 83 -9.07 -3.91 8.68
CA TYR A 83 -8.91 -4.42 10.04
C TYR A 83 -10.11 -4.05 10.92
N SER A 84 -10.49 -2.78 10.95
CA SER A 84 -11.61 -2.27 11.76
C SER A 84 -12.96 -2.93 11.39
N SER A 85 -13.22 -3.14 10.10
CA SER A 85 -14.46 -3.83 9.63
C SER A 85 -14.58 -5.27 10.14
N GLY A 86 -13.47 -5.89 10.55
CA GLY A 86 -13.47 -7.24 11.15
C GLY A 86 -14.12 -7.30 12.52
N PHE A 87 -14.06 -6.21 13.30
CA PHE A 87 -14.70 -6.14 14.62
C PHE A 87 -16.21 -5.94 14.53
N GLU A 88 -16.67 -5.18 13.53
CA GLU A 88 -18.09 -4.87 13.35
C GLU A 88 -18.91 -6.09 12.88
N LEU A 89 -18.29 -7.01 12.14
CA LEU A 89 -19.01 -8.11 11.46
C LEU A 89 -18.91 -9.48 12.15
N LYS A 90 -18.57 -9.54 13.45
CA LYS A 90 -18.31 -10.78 14.20
C LYS A 90 -19.46 -11.82 14.22
N ASN A 91 -20.68 -11.45 13.80
CA ASN A 91 -21.89 -12.29 13.82
C ASN A 91 -22.46 -12.70 12.43
N SER A 92 -21.79 -12.40 11.31
CA SER A 92 -22.34 -12.68 9.96
C SER A 92 -21.86 -14.02 9.40
N ASN A 93 -22.80 -14.93 9.10
CA ASN A 93 -22.51 -16.35 8.81
C ASN A 93 -22.19 -16.69 7.34
N ASN A 94 -22.26 -15.76 6.37
CA ASN A 94 -21.92 -16.06 4.97
C ASN A 94 -21.25 -14.87 4.25
N ASN A 95 -20.13 -15.14 3.55
CA ASN A 95 -19.33 -14.17 2.77
C ASN A 95 -18.75 -12.97 3.55
N LEU A 96 -18.31 -13.20 4.79
CA LEU A 96 -17.71 -12.19 5.69
C LEU A 96 -16.59 -11.38 5.02
N LEU A 97 -15.67 -12.03 4.31
CA LEU A 97 -14.53 -11.35 3.65
C LEU A 97 -14.99 -10.39 2.57
N LYS A 98 -15.95 -10.80 1.72
CA LYS A 98 -16.50 -9.96 0.66
C LYS A 98 -17.21 -8.74 1.26
N GLN A 99 -18.00 -8.93 2.31
CA GLN A 99 -18.66 -7.83 3.02
C GLN A 99 -17.65 -6.84 3.62
N ARG A 100 -16.60 -7.34 4.29
CA ARG A 100 -15.51 -6.52 4.84
C ARG A 100 -14.82 -5.69 3.77
N LEU A 101 -14.45 -6.31 2.65
CA LEU A 101 -13.82 -5.61 1.52
C LEU A 101 -14.76 -4.58 0.89
N THR A 102 -16.04 -4.91 0.70
CA THR A 102 -17.03 -3.96 0.16
C THR A 102 -17.17 -2.73 1.06
N ILE A 103 -17.32 -2.92 2.37
CA ILE A 103 -17.44 -1.79 3.32
C ILE A 103 -16.16 -0.95 3.33
N THR A 104 -14.99 -1.60 3.34
CA THR A 104 -13.69 -0.92 3.31
C THR A 104 -13.53 -0.08 2.04
N LEU A 105 -13.83 -0.66 0.87
CA LEU A 105 -13.70 0.07 -0.38
C LEU A 105 -14.71 1.19 -0.50
N LEU A 106 -15.97 0.98 -0.09
CA LEU A 106 -16.99 2.03 -0.14
C LEU A 106 -16.66 3.20 0.81
N SER A 107 -15.99 2.95 1.93
CA SER A 107 -15.60 4.00 2.87
C SER A 107 -14.34 4.75 2.46
N VAL A 108 -13.35 4.09 1.84
CA VAL A 108 -12.02 4.69 1.59
C VAL A 108 -11.78 5.10 0.13
N SER A 109 -12.42 4.48 -0.86
CA SER A 109 -12.09 4.69 -2.28
C SER A 109 -12.37 6.11 -2.79
N ILE A 110 -13.52 6.69 -2.46
CA ILE A 110 -13.87 8.06 -2.88
C ILE A 110 -12.95 9.10 -2.20
N PRO A 111 -12.74 9.08 -0.86
CA PRO A 111 -11.77 9.96 -0.22
C PRO A 111 -10.36 9.83 -0.80
N ALA A 112 -9.90 8.59 -1.05
CA ALA A 112 -8.58 8.32 -1.61
C ALA A 112 -8.42 8.92 -3.02
N LEU A 113 -9.40 8.71 -3.91
CA LEU A 113 -9.38 9.27 -5.25
C LEU A 113 -9.46 10.80 -5.24
N GLN A 114 -10.29 11.38 -4.37
CA GLN A 114 -10.39 12.82 -4.21
C GLN A 114 -9.06 13.43 -3.73
N ALA A 115 -8.41 12.82 -2.76
CA ALA A 115 -7.09 13.23 -2.28
C ALA A 115 -6.03 13.14 -3.39
N ALA A 116 -6.02 12.03 -4.16
CA ALA A 116 -5.10 11.86 -5.27
C ALA A 116 -5.31 12.90 -6.39
N ILE A 117 -6.56 13.17 -6.77
CA ILE A 117 -6.89 14.15 -7.82
C ILE A 117 -6.53 15.57 -7.37
N SER A 118 -6.89 15.96 -6.15
CA SER A 118 -6.57 17.30 -5.62
C SER A 118 -5.06 17.53 -5.51
N THR A 119 -4.31 16.53 -5.03
CA THR A 119 -2.84 16.58 -4.98
C THR A 119 -2.24 16.67 -6.38
N SER A 120 -2.75 15.88 -7.33
CA SER A 120 -2.28 15.91 -8.72
C SER A 120 -2.51 17.29 -9.35
N LEU A 121 -3.69 17.88 -9.18
CA LEU A 121 -4.00 19.23 -9.67
C LEU A 121 -3.11 20.30 -9.03
N CYS A 122 -2.86 20.20 -7.72
CA CYS A 122 -1.95 21.11 -7.02
C CYS A 122 -0.53 21.04 -7.59
N VAL A 123 -0.02 19.83 -7.79
CA VAL A 123 1.33 19.62 -8.32
C VAL A 123 1.43 20.06 -9.79
N LEU A 124 0.38 19.87 -10.59
CA LEU A 124 0.34 20.32 -11.99
C LEU A 124 0.57 21.83 -12.14
N ALA A 125 0.21 22.65 -11.15
CA ALA A 125 0.46 24.08 -11.16
C ALA A 125 1.97 24.42 -11.26
N LEU A 126 2.86 23.51 -10.81
CA LEU A 126 4.30 23.67 -10.91
C LEU A 126 4.83 23.60 -12.36
N LEU A 127 4.05 23.06 -13.30
CA LEU A 127 4.40 23.07 -14.73
C LEU A 127 4.39 24.48 -15.34
N LEU A 128 3.72 25.44 -14.69
CA LEU A 128 3.70 26.84 -15.13
C LEU A 128 5.05 27.52 -14.93
N VAL A 129 5.92 26.93 -14.11
CA VAL A 129 7.25 27.46 -13.82
C VAL A 129 8.29 26.73 -14.69
N PRO A 130 9.07 27.45 -15.52
CA PRO A 130 10.05 26.85 -16.43
C PRO A 130 11.35 26.45 -15.71
N LEU A 131 11.23 25.71 -14.60
CA LEU A 131 12.35 25.20 -13.82
C LEU A 131 12.41 23.68 -13.96
N TYR A 132 13.61 23.16 -14.30
CA TYR A 132 13.86 21.72 -14.41
C TYR A 132 13.41 20.95 -13.15
N MET A 133 13.78 21.46 -11.97
CA MET A 133 13.44 20.84 -10.68
C MET A 133 11.92 20.68 -10.50
N ALA A 134 11.14 21.69 -10.90
CA ALA A 134 9.69 21.67 -10.80
C ALA A 134 9.08 20.61 -11.74
N GLN A 135 9.58 20.51 -12.97
CA GLN A 135 9.10 19.51 -13.93
C GLN A 135 9.40 18.08 -13.49
N VAL A 136 10.60 17.85 -12.94
CA VAL A 136 10.96 16.52 -12.41
C VAL A 136 10.13 16.19 -11.16
N PHE A 137 9.86 17.18 -10.30
CA PHE A 137 9.00 16.99 -9.13
C PHE A 137 7.61 16.51 -9.52
N VAL A 138 7.01 17.12 -10.55
CA VAL A 138 5.71 16.72 -11.09
C VAL A 138 5.74 15.27 -11.58
N LYS A 139 6.80 14.87 -12.30
CA LYS A 139 6.98 13.48 -12.78
C LYS A 139 7.05 12.48 -11.63
N ILE A 140 7.82 12.78 -10.58
CA ILE A 140 7.96 11.91 -9.41
C ILE A 140 6.61 11.76 -8.71
N MET A 141 5.97 12.88 -8.34
CA MET A 141 4.70 12.88 -7.63
C MET A 141 3.60 12.16 -8.41
N PHE A 142 3.48 12.43 -9.71
CA PHE A 142 2.42 11.82 -10.53
C PHE A 142 2.59 10.31 -10.64
N THR A 143 3.82 9.82 -10.88
CA THR A 143 4.15 8.39 -10.86
C THR A 143 3.81 7.76 -9.50
N CYS A 144 4.18 8.42 -8.41
CA CYS A 144 3.93 7.96 -7.05
C CYS A 144 2.43 7.81 -6.77
N ILE A 145 1.63 8.84 -7.08
CA ILE A 145 0.18 8.86 -6.86
C ILE A 145 -0.52 7.76 -7.66
N ILE A 146 -0.15 7.56 -8.93
CA ILE A 146 -0.75 6.50 -9.77
C ILE A 146 -0.45 5.13 -9.17
N LEU A 147 0.81 4.86 -8.81
CA LEU A 147 1.19 3.58 -8.21
C LEU A 147 0.48 3.37 -6.88
N CYS A 148 0.37 4.41 -6.05
CA CYS A 148 -0.33 4.40 -4.78
C CYS A 148 -1.80 3.98 -4.93
N ILE A 149 -2.54 4.61 -5.84
CA ILE A 149 -3.97 4.31 -6.06
C ILE A 149 -4.15 2.88 -6.57
N ILE A 150 -3.33 2.44 -7.53
CA ILE A 150 -3.39 1.06 -8.06
C ILE A 150 -3.11 0.05 -6.94
N HIS A 151 -2.04 0.26 -6.17
CA HIS A 151 -1.67 -0.67 -5.10
C HIS A 151 -2.72 -0.70 -3.99
N SER A 152 -3.25 0.46 -3.60
CA SER A 152 -4.17 0.56 -2.47
C SER A 152 -5.57 0.05 -2.77
N LEU A 153 -6.12 0.40 -3.93
CA LEU A 153 -7.52 0.09 -4.27
C LEU A 153 -7.69 -1.24 -5.01
N ILE A 154 -6.65 -1.75 -5.68
CA ILE A 154 -6.73 -2.97 -6.48
C ILE A 154 -5.87 -4.08 -5.85
N ILE A 155 -4.58 -3.80 -5.64
CA ILE A 155 -3.63 -4.85 -5.24
C ILE A 155 -3.87 -5.30 -3.79
N ILE A 156 -4.08 -4.39 -2.84
CA ILE A 156 -4.35 -4.78 -1.43
C ILE A 156 -5.60 -5.66 -1.32
N PRO A 157 -6.78 -5.29 -1.85
CA PRO A 157 -7.95 -6.18 -1.82
C PRO A 157 -7.71 -7.53 -2.48
N ALA A 158 -7.01 -7.55 -3.62
CA ALA A 158 -6.69 -8.79 -4.32
C ALA A 158 -5.75 -9.70 -3.49
N LEU A 159 -4.73 -9.13 -2.85
CA LEU A 159 -3.82 -9.86 -1.97
C LEU A 159 -4.54 -10.42 -0.73
N ILE A 160 -5.49 -9.67 -0.18
CA ILE A 160 -6.33 -10.14 0.94
C ILE A 160 -7.15 -11.36 0.51
N VAL A 161 -7.82 -11.32 -0.64
CA VAL A 161 -8.59 -12.46 -1.17
C VAL A 161 -7.68 -13.68 -1.40
N LEU A 162 -6.54 -13.45 -2.07
CA LEU A 162 -5.60 -14.52 -2.39
C LEU A 162 -5.05 -15.20 -1.13
N THR A 163 -4.64 -14.41 -0.13
CA THR A 163 -4.11 -14.97 1.12
C THR A 163 -5.16 -15.70 1.94
N ASP A 164 -6.43 -15.28 1.88
CA ASP A 164 -7.52 -15.98 2.55
C ASP A 164 -7.82 -17.34 1.92
N GLU A 165 -7.87 -17.42 0.58
CA GLU A 165 -8.04 -18.69 -0.12
C GLU A 165 -6.90 -19.68 0.16
N ILE A 166 -5.65 -19.19 0.17
CA ILE A 166 -4.47 -19.99 0.50
C ILE A 166 -4.59 -20.54 1.93
N LEU A 167 -4.98 -19.70 2.89
CA LEU A 167 -5.14 -20.12 4.28
C LEU A 167 -6.21 -21.20 4.44
N ILE A 168 -7.36 -21.05 3.77
CA ILE A 168 -8.45 -22.03 3.79
C ILE A 168 -7.95 -23.38 3.22
N LYS A 169 -7.29 -23.37 2.06
CA LYS A 169 -6.73 -24.59 1.44
C LYS A 169 -5.71 -25.28 2.35
N LEU A 170 -4.81 -24.52 2.99
CA LEU A 170 -3.83 -25.05 3.94
C LEU A 170 -4.49 -25.68 5.16
N ASN A 171 -5.53 -25.04 5.72
CA ASN A 171 -6.23 -25.57 6.89
C ASN A 171 -7.00 -26.86 6.56
N LEU A 172 -7.62 -26.94 5.37
CA LEU A 172 -8.26 -28.16 4.87
C LEU A 172 -7.25 -29.29 4.66
N PHE A 173 -6.08 -28.98 4.09
CA PHE A 173 -5.00 -29.96 3.92
C PHE A 173 -4.48 -30.48 5.27
N TYR A 174 -4.29 -29.57 6.23
CA TYR A 174 -3.88 -29.94 7.58
C TYR A 174 -4.91 -30.82 8.30
N GLN A 175 -6.20 -30.49 8.25
CA GLN A 175 -7.26 -31.33 8.81
C GLN A 175 -7.33 -32.71 8.16
N LYS A 176 -7.19 -32.78 6.84
CA LYS A 176 -7.18 -34.05 6.09
C LYS A 176 -6.03 -34.95 6.52
N ASN A 177 -4.83 -34.40 6.74
CA ASN A 177 -3.68 -35.15 7.22
C ASN A 177 -3.84 -35.57 8.70
N LYS A 178 -4.37 -34.69 9.55
CA LYS A 178 -4.63 -35.00 10.97
C LYS A 178 -5.65 -36.12 11.15
N THR A 179 -6.75 -36.12 10.38
CA THR A 179 -7.75 -37.20 10.43
C THR A 179 -7.23 -38.53 9.90
N LYS A 180 -6.26 -38.52 8.98
CA LYS A 180 -5.59 -39.73 8.48
C LYS A 180 -4.63 -40.36 9.51
N LEU A 181 -3.98 -39.53 10.35
CA LEU A 181 -3.10 -39.98 11.43
C LEU A 181 -3.85 -40.58 12.63
N ILE A 182 -5.08 -40.14 12.90
CA ILE A 182 -5.89 -40.64 14.04
C ILE A 182 -6.56 -42.00 13.72
N LYS A 183 -6.64 -42.38 12.44
CA LYS A 183 -7.29 -43.63 11.98
C LYS A 183 -6.32 -44.81 11.82
N ASN A 184 -5.01 -44.60 11.99
CA ASN A 184 -3.97 -45.63 11.99
C ASN A 184 -3.45 -45.82 13.42
#